data_AF-A0A119A8W3-F1
#
_entry.id   AF-A0A119A8W3-F1
#
_cell.length_a   1.000
_cell.length_b   1.000
_cell.length_c   1.000
_cell.angle_alpha   90.00
_cell.angle_beta   90.00
_cell.angle_gamma   90.00
#
_symmetry.space_group_name_H-M   'P 1'
#
loop_
_entity.id
_entity.type
_entity.pdbx_description
1 polymer ?
#
loop_
_entity_poly.entity_id
_entity_poly.type
_entity_poly.pdbx_seq_one_letter_code
_entity_poly.pdbx_strand_id
1 'polypeptide(L)'
;MVHTLILSTAIIILPSIGHCKLVLCLIENNKVDIDYFGVEIDNPADYMDEEMEAKIKNTTYINIHFEDEEIEYSKYSKEEILKLAKNLLVNLADIKISADDKDIDIYV
;
A
#
# COMPACT_ATOMS: atom_id res chain seq x y z
N MET A 1 -16.60 -4.99 -2.84
CA MET A 1 -15.90 -5.51 -1.65
C MET A 1 -14.70 -4.61 -1.42
N VAL A 2 -14.30 -4.34 -0.17
CA VAL A 2 -13.10 -3.50 0.05
C VAL A 2 -11.86 -4.38 -0.01
N HIS A 3 -11.01 -4.07 -0.97
CA HIS A 3 -9.72 -4.72 -1.18
C HIS A 3 -8.62 -3.84 -0.59
N THR A 4 -7.58 -4.47 -0.09
CA THR A 4 -6.39 -3.80 0.45
C THR A 4 -5.14 -4.33 -0.24
N LEU A 5 -4.35 -3.40 -0.75
CA LEU A 5 -2.98 -3.64 -1.21
C LEU A 5 -2.03 -2.91 -0.26
N ILE A 6 -1.14 -3.66 0.39
CA ILE A 6 -0.10 -3.10 1.24
C ILE A 6 1.23 -3.21 0.51
N LEU A 7 1.81 -2.05 0.22
CA LEU A 7 3.17 -1.93 -0.25
C LEU A 7 4.08 -1.50 0.90
N SER A 8 5.32 -1.95 0.89
CA SER A 8 6.32 -1.51 1.85
C SER A 8 7.57 -0.97 1.18
N THR A 9 8.22 -0.04 1.85
CA THR A 9 9.51 0.51 1.44
C THR A 9 10.35 0.84 2.67
N ALA A 10 11.65 1.09 2.44
CA ALA A 10 12.51 1.61 3.49
C ALA A 10 11.92 2.92 4.04
N ILE A 11 12.11 3.19 5.33
CA ILE A 11 11.61 4.43 5.94
C ILE A 11 11.99 5.67 5.12
N ILE A 12 10.98 6.48 4.81
CA ILE A 12 11.13 7.73 4.06
C ILE A 12 10.51 8.89 4.82
N ILE A 13 11.04 10.09 4.57
CA ILE A 13 10.42 11.32 5.04
C ILE A 13 9.25 11.64 4.12
N LEU A 14 8.04 11.59 4.67
CA LEU A 14 6.83 11.88 3.91
C LEU A 14 6.68 13.40 3.69
N PRO A 15 6.48 13.86 2.45
CA PRO A 15 6.21 15.26 2.17
C PRO A 15 4.80 15.62 2.65
N SER A 16 4.54 16.89 2.97
CA SER A 16 3.20 17.32 3.40
C SER A 16 2.13 17.22 2.30
N ILE A 17 2.54 17.18 1.02
CA ILE A 17 1.66 17.08 -0.15
C ILE A 17 2.31 16.19 -1.23
N GLY A 18 1.50 15.69 -2.16
CA GLY A 18 1.99 14.95 -3.34
C GLY A 18 2.27 13.46 -3.09
N HIS A 19 1.63 12.87 -2.07
CA HIS A 19 1.78 11.45 -1.71
C HIS A 19 1.56 10.50 -2.89
N CYS A 20 0.52 10.66 -3.71
CA CYS A 20 0.31 9.81 -4.89
C CYS A 20 1.49 9.86 -5.87
N LYS A 21 2.07 11.05 -6.10
CA LYS A 21 3.23 11.20 -6.98
C LYS A 21 4.46 10.50 -6.39
N LEU A 22 4.67 10.63 -5.08
CA LEU A 22 5.74 9.91 -4.38
C LEU A 22 5.56 8.39 -4.53
N VAL A 23 4.37 7.86 -4.24
CA VAL A 23 4.07 6.43 -4.35
C VAL A 23 4.24 5.94 -5.79
N LEU A 24 3.77 6.68 -6.79
CA LEU A 24 4.00 6.37 -8.20
C LEU A 24 5.50 6.29 -8.52
N CYS A 25 6.29 7.27 -8.10
CA CYS A 25 7.74 7.25 -8.28
C CYS A 25 8.39 6.04 -7.60
N LEU A 26 7.95 5.66 -6.39
CA LEU A 26 8.48 4.49 -5.69
C LEU A 26 8.17 3.20 -6.45
N ILE A 27 6.95 3.05 -6.97
CA ILE A 27 6.54 1.90 -7.79
C ILE A 27 7.36 1.85 -9.09
N GLU A 28 7.47 2.97 -9.81
CA GLU A 28 8.20 3.04 -11.09
C GLU A 28 9.70 2.75 -10.95
N ASN A 29 10.30 3.07 -9.80
CA ASN A 29 11.71 2.82 -9.52
C ASN A 29 11.96 1.48 -8.80
N ASN A 30 10.96 0.60 -8.71
CA ASN A 30 11.04 -0.68 -7.99
C ASN A 30 11.57 -0.51 -6.56
N LYS A 31 11.10 0.53 -5.86
CA LYS A 31 11.44 0.83 -4.46
C LYS A 31 10.38 0.36 -3.47
N VAL A 32 9.45 -0.45 -3.93
CA VAL A 32 8.41 -1.05 -3.09
C VAL A 32 8.42 -2.56 -3.21
N ASP A 33 8.06 -3.22 -2.12
CA ASP A 33 7.67 -4.61 -2.11
C ASP A 33 6.17 -4.74 -1.82
N ILE A 34 5.60 -5.88 -2.22
CA ILE A 34 4.19 -6.19 -1.97
C ILE A 34 4.16 -7.06 -0.72
N ASP A 35 3.63 -6.52 0.37
CA ASP A 35 3.49 -7.25 1.62
C ASP A 35 2.12 -7.93 1.72
N TYR A 36 1.08 -7.35 1.10
CA TYR A 36 -0.27 -7.91 1.13
C TYR A 36 -1.10 -7.50 -0.08
N PHE A 37 -1.90 -8.42 -0.61
CA PHE A 37 -2.92 -8.14 -1.62
C PHE A 37 -4.13 -9.04 -1.40
N GLY A 38 -5.25 -8.48 -0.94
CA GLY A 38 -6.38 -9.27 -0.50
C GLY A 38 -7.60 -8.45 -0.10
N VAL A 39 -8.55 -9.09 0.59
CA VAL A 39 -9.66 -8.43 1.26
C VAL A 39 -9.21 -7.99 2.65
N GLU A 40 -9.72 -6.88 3.17
CA GLU A 40 -9.42 -6.50 4.56
C GLU A 40 -9.72 -7.67 5.52
N ILE A 41 -8.70 -8.19 6.21
CA ILE A 41 -8.86 -9.25 7.21
C ILE A 41 -9.11 -8.56 8.53
N ASP A 42 -10.23 -8.87 9.18
CA ASP A 42 -10.50 -8.44 10.54
C ASP A 42 -9.37 -8.91 11.48
N ASN A 43 -8.57 -7.94 11.93
CA ASN A 43 -7.75 -7.97 13.14
C ASN A 43 -6.59 -9.01 13.21
N PRO A 44 -5.40 -8.70 12.63
CA PRO A 44 -4.20 -9.55 12.73
C PRO A 44 -3.43 -9.42 14.07
N ALA A 45 -4.07 -8.99 15.16
CA ALA A 45 -3.39 -8.45 16.35
C ALA A 45 -2.73 -9.45 17.32
N ASP A 46 -2.68 -10.76 17.03
CA ASP A 46 -2.38 -11.73 18.11
C ASP A 46 -0.92 -12.16 18.28
N TYR A 47 0.03 -11.78 17.41
CA TYR A 47 1.45 -12.11 17.63
C TYR A 47 2.38 -11.03 17.07
N MET A 48 2.85 -10.13 17.93
CA MET A 48 3.89 -9.14 17.59
C MET A 48 5.10 -9.38 18.51
N ASP A 49 6.24 -9.76 17.91
CA ASP A 49 7.51 -9.90 18.62
C ASP A 49 8.45 -8.71 18.37
N GLU A 50 9.57 -8.65 19.09
CA GLU A 50 10.53 -7.53 19.02
C GLU A 50 11.14 -7.35 17.61
N GLU A 51 11.28 -8.44 16.85
CA GLU A 51 11.81 -8.40 15.49
C GLU A 51 10.78 -7.80 14.52
N MET A 52 9.52 -8.20 14.67
CA MET A 52 8.39 -7.64 13.93
C MET A 52 8.19 -6.15 14.25
N GLU A 53 8.30 -5.76 15.51
CA GLU A 53 8.29 -4.35 15.91
C GLU A 53 9.42 -3.54 15.26
N ALA A 54 10.64 -4.09 15.26
CA ALA A 54 11.81 -3.42 14.68
C ALA A 54 11.65 -3.25 13.16
N LYS A 55 11.08 -4.26 12.48
CA LYS A 55 10.75 -4.19 11.05
C LYS A 55 9.71 -3.10 10.80
N ILE A 56 8.63 -3.08 11.57
CA ILE A 56 7.56 -2.07 11.44
C ILE A 56 8.15 -0.66 11.66
N LYS A 57 9.01 -0.46 12.65
CA LYS A 57 9.62 0.86 12.95
C LYS A 57 10.49 1.41 11.82
N ASN A 58 11.10 0.56 10.99
CA ASN A 58 12.02 0.97 9.92
C ASN A 58 11.42 0.83 8.50
N THR A 59 10.11 0.59 8.42
CA THR A 59 9.39 0.39 7.17
C THR A 59 8.29 1.44 7.07
N THR A 60 8.18 2.05 5.90
CA THR A 60 7.02 2.85 5.50
C THR A 60 6.04 1.93 4.79
N TYR A 61 4.81 1.86 5.31
CA TYR A 61 3.72 1.14 4.69
C TYR A 61 2.84 2.08 3.87
N ILE A 62 2.43 1.61 2.70
CA ILE A 62 1.53 2.31 1.79
C ILE A 62 0.33 1.38 1.60
N ASN A 63 -0.77 1.73 2.25
CA ASN A 63 -2.03 1.00 2.18
C ASN A 63 -2.89 1.64 1.09
N ILE A 64 -3.30 0.84 0.11
CA ILE A 64 -4.22 1.26 -0.94
C ILE A 64 -5.50 0.45 -0.77
N HIS A 65 -6.56 1.15 -0.37
CA HIS A 65 -7.89 0.60 -0.21
C HIS A 65 -8.74 0.97 -1.42
N PHE A 66 -9.37 -0.01 -2.04
CA PHE A 66 -10.18 0.21 -3.23
C PHE A 66 -11.35 -0.77 -3.30
N GLU A 67 -12.43 -0.35 -3.95
CA GLU A 67 -13.60 -1.19 -4.19
C GLU A 67 -13.54 -1.86 -5.57
N ASP A 68 -13.75 -3.16 -5.59
CA ASP A 68 -13.96 -3.96 -6.81
C ASP A 68 -14.96 -5.08 -6.49
N GLU A 69 -15.37 -5.83 -7.52
CA GLU A 69 -16.25 -6.99 -7.36
C GLU A 69 -15.51 -8.16 -6.70
N GLU A 70 -14.96 -9.06 -7.52
CA GLU A 70 -14.27 -10.27 -7.10
C GLU A 70 -12.90 -10.31 -7.77
N ILE A 71 -11.84 -10.27 -6.94
CA ILE A 71 -10.45 -10.36 -7.41
C ILE A 71 -9.92 -11.76 -7.15
N GLU A 72 -9.52 -12.45 -8.22
CA GLU A 72 -8.83 -13.73 -8.11
C GLU A 72 -7.32 -13.50 -7.88
N TYR A 73 -6.94 -13.24 -6.63
CA TYR A 73 -5.58 -12.83 -6.24
C TYR A 73 -4.48 -13.78 -6.74
N SER A 74 -4.75 -15.09 -6.80
CA SER A 74 -3.79 -16.11 -7.23
C SER A 74 -3.37 -16.01 -8.68
N LYS A 75 -4.12 -15.28 -9.52
CA LYS A 75 -3.80 -15.06 -10.93
C LYS A 75 -2.87 -13.87 -11.18
N TYR A 76 -2.67 -13.01 -10.19
CA TYR A 76 -1.86 -11.81 -10.34
C TYR A 76 -0.38 -12.09 -10.08
N SER A 77 0.46 -11.74 -11.04
CA SER A 77 1.90 -11.61 -10.84
C SER A 77 2.24 -10.31 -10.09
N LYS A 78 3.45 -10.24 -9.51
CA LYS A 78 3.97 -9.02 -8.86
C LYS A 78 3.87 -7.81 -9.80
N GLU A 79 4.20 -7.96 -11.08
CA GLU A 79 4.14 -6.89 -12.07
C GLU A 79 2.71 -6.40 -12.32
N GLU A 80 1.74 -7.32 -12.37
CA GLU A 80 0.32 -6.99 -12.56
C GLU A 80 -0.26 -6.26 -11.35
N ILE A 81 0.12 -6.65 -10.12
CA ILE A 81 -0.30 -5.95 -8.90
C ILE A 81 0.26 -4.53 -8.87
N LEU A 82 1.55 -4.35 -9.19
CA LEU A 82 2.15 -3.01 -9.25
C LEU A 82 1.54 -2.16 -10.38
N LYS A 83 1.13 -2.79 -11.49
CA LYS A 83 0.40 -2.10 -12.57
C LYS A 83 -1.00 -1.67 -12.10
N LEU A 84 -1.71 -2.53 -11.37
CA LEU A 84 -2.99 -2.19 -10.75
C LEU A 84 -2.85 -1.00 -9.80
N ALA A 85 -1.85 -1.03 -8.90
CA ALA A 85 -1.55 0.07 -7.99
C ALA A 85 -1.34 1.40 -8.72
N LYS A 86 -0.56 1.40 -9.81
CA LYS A 86 -0.36 2.60 -10.64
C LYS A 86 -1.67 3.09 -11.26
N ASN A 87 -2.49 2.19 -11.78
CA ASN A 87 -3.76 2.54 -12.40
C ASN A 87 -4.73 3.17 -11.40
N LEU A 88 -4.80 2.62 -10.18
CA LEU A 88 -5.62 3.15 -9.08
C LEU A 88 -5.20 4.58 -8.72
N LEU A 89 -3.89 4.86 -8.69
CA LEU A 89 -3.36 6.18 -8.33
C LEU A 89 -3.46 7.24 -9.44
N VAL A 90 -3.56 6.83 -10.71
CA VAL A 90 -3.61 7.75 -11.87
C VAL A 90 -5.04 8.08 -12.30
N ASN A 91 -5.98 7.14 -12.16
CA ASN A 91 -7.27 7.21 -12.86
C ASN A 91 -8.44 7.75 -12.03
N LEU A 92 -8.24 8.23 -10.80
CA LEU A 92 -9.36 8.53 -9.91
C LEU A 92 -9.39 9.99 -9.43
N ALA A 93 -10.57 10.58 -9.57
CA ALA A 93 -10.84 11.99 -9.28
C ALA A 93 -11.03 12.25 -7.77
N ASP A 94 -11.42 11.23 -7.01
CA ASP A 94 -11.79 11.32 -5.59
C ASP A 94 -10.87 10.48 -4.69
N ILE A 95 -9.56 10.66 -4.81
CA ILE A 95 -8.60 10.00 -3.92
C ILE A 95 -8.57 10.73 -2.57
N LYS A 96 -8.82 9.99 -1.49
CA LYS A 96 -8.63 10.47 -0.12
C LYS A 96 -7.33 9.89 0.44
N ILE A 97 -6.44 10.77 0.90
CA ILE A 97 -5.15 10.38 1.47
C ILE A 97 -5.12 10.76 2.93
N SER A 98 -4.76 9.81 3.78
CA SER A 98 -4.33 10.03 5.16
C SER A 98 -2.87 9.62 5.24
N ALA A 99 -2.01 10.45 5.81
CA ALA A 99 -0.62 10.11 6.03
C ALA A 99 -0.27 10.45 7.47
N ASP A 100 0.46 9.57 8.13
CA ASP A 100 1.00 9.81 9.45
C ASP A 100 2.52 10.03 9.38
N ASP A 101 3.24 9.82 10.48
CA ASP A 101 4.69 10.05 10.55
C ASP A 101 5.48 9.23 9.52
N LYS A 102 5.00 8.05 9.11
CA LYS A 102 5.74 7.16 8.22
C LYS A 102 4.89 6.34 7.25
N ASP A 103 3.58 6.23 7.49
CA ASP A 103 2.67 5.40 6.72
C ASP A 103 1.70 6.27 5.90
N ILE A 104 1.23 5.72 4.78
CA ILE A 104 0.32 6.39 3.86
C ILE A 104 -0.89 5.48 3.62
N ASP A 105 -2.08 5.95 3.98
CA ASP A 105 -3.36 5.34 3.63
C ASP A 105 -4.00 6.08 2.47
N ILE A 106 -4.28 5.35 1.40
CA ILE A 106 -4.89 5.87 0.17
C ILE A 106 -6.21 5.14 -0.02
N TYR A 107 -7.31 5.89 0.03
CA TYR A 107 -8.64 5.40 -0.26
C TYR A 107 -9.05 5.88 -1.64
N VAL A 108 -9.40 4.92 -2.47
CA VAL A 108 -9.51 5.04 -3.92
C VAL A 108 -10.88 4.57 -4.38
#